data_AF-A0A178B741-F1
#
_entry.id   AF-A0A178B741-F1
#
_cell.length_a   1.000
_cell.length_b   1.000
_cell.length_c   1.000
_cell.angle_alpha   90.00
_cell.angle_beta   90.00
_cell.angle_gamma   90.00
#
_symmetry.space_group_name_H-M   'P 1'
#
loop_
_entity.id
_entity.type
_entity.pdbx_description
1 polymer ?
#
loop_
_entity_poly.entity_id
_entity_poly.type
_entity_poly.pdbx_seq_one_letter_code
_entity_poly.pdbx_strand_id
1 'polypeptide(L)'
;MIRRNSAPLYAFILVLLVVSFFYSSNTGRETWEALPQRVGLGEHVGASTQPGGQAHPSHDAQDPEYDEWNPKLNFKAGSPMPPGHNYTSVLVIAKTKGEDIDWMDEKLPDQEKAVYVADDPKAPLHPPKNKGHEVMIYLTWIIDNYDKLPDVAIFMHSHQLTWHNDDLLGNDAALLIQRLSRQRVWREGFVNMRCSWYPGCPDWMHPGETEQNDYKKEEVLLAKSWSELFPLDEVPSVLAQPCCAQFALSRERIQAKPYSQYVWYRDWLFNTRLPDSLSGRIWEYVWQFVFTGESVFCPKEHICFCDQYGTCFGGEEQFNDYVSLKNELDDRERELREWDEKGIKIEEAKRNGELEKLEELEKPEPGKDEELGNEIDRLQPIVEALKREAEERGKDPRNRAMEAGREWQEGDDF
;
A
#
# COMPACT_ATOMS: atom_id res chain seq x y z
N MET A 1 65.64 -35.74 -10.81
CA MET A 1 64.57 -36.50 -11.49
C MET A 1 63.23 -36.07 -10.91
N ILE A 2 62.54 -35.12 -11.57
CA ILE A 2 61.25 -34.58 -11.12
C ILE A 2 60.18 -35.24 -11.99
N ARG A 3 59.36 -36.11 -11.40
CA ARG A 3 58.21 -36.75 -12.06
C ARG A 3 57.15 -35.66 -12.33
N ARG A 4 56.94 -35.29 -13.60
CA ARG A 4 55.80 -34.45 -14.01
C ARG A 4 54.51 -35.24 -13.78
N ASN A 5 53.65 -34.71 -12.91
CA ASN A 5 52.35 -35.27 -12.59
C ASN A 5 51.40 -35.01 -13.77
N SER A 6 51.13 -36.04 -14.58
CA SER A 6 50.31 -35.95 -15.81
C SER A 6 48.78 -36.02 -15.54
N ALA A 7 48.38 -36.12 -14.28
CA ALA A 7 46.99 -36.12 -13.82
C ALA A 7 46.07 -35.02 -14.42
N PRO A 8 46.47 -33.73 -14.53
CA PRO A 8 45.58 -32.71 -15.08
C PRO A 8 45.33 -32.88 -16.59
N LEU A 9 46.26 -33.50 -17.32
CA LEU A 9 46.12 -33.73 -18.75
C LEU A 9 45.10 -34.85 -19.02
N TYR A 10 45.11 -35.90 -18.20
CA TYR A 10 44.11 -36.97 -18.28
C TYR A 10 42.71 -36.50 -17.88
N ALA A 11 42.60 -35.63 -16.87
CA ALA A 11 41.32 -35.03 -16.49
C ALA A 11 40.72 -34.21 -17.64
N PHE A 12 41.54 -33.42 -18.33
CA PHE A 12 41.09 -32.60 -19.47
C PHE A 12 40.62 -33.46 -20.64
N ILE A 13 41.36 -34.54 -20.95
CA ILE A 13 40.97 -35.49 -22.01
C ILE A 13 39.66 -36.21 -21.64
N LEU A 14 39.47 -36.58 -20.37
CA LEU A 14 38.25 -37.23 -19.91
C LEU A 14 37.02 -36.32 -20.06
N VAL A 15 37.14 -35.03 -19.71
CA VAL A 15 36.06 -34.05 -19.88
C VAL A 15 35.70 -33.88 -21.36
N LEU A 16 36.69 -33.78 -22.24
CA LEU A 16 36.45 -33.67 -23.68
C LEU A 16 35.76 -34.91 -24.26
N LEU A 17 36.14 -36.11 -23.81
CA LEU A 17 35.49 -37.35 -24.23
C LEU A 17 34.04 -37.44 -23.74
N VAL A 18 33.76 -37.00 -22.52
CA VAL A 18 32.39 -36.95 -21.97
C VAL A 18 31.54 -35.96 -22.77
N VAL A 19 32.03 -34.74 -23.00
CA VAL A 19 31.30 -33.73 -23.80
C VAL A 19 31.07 -34.24 -25.23
N SER A 20 32.07 -34.84 -25.86
CA SER A 20 31.93 -35.41 -27.21
C SER A 20 30.94 -36.58 -27.26
N PHE A 21 30.87 -37.41 -26.22
CA PHE A 21 29.88 -38.49 -26.11
C PHE A 21 28.45 -37.94 -25.94
N PHE A 22 28.28 -36.89 -25.14
CA PHE A 22 26.98 -36.22 -24.98
C PHE A 22 26.51 -35.55 -26.27
N TYR A 23 27.40 -34.98 -27.08
CA TYR A 23 27.03 -34.36 -28.36
C TYR A 23 26.92 -35.33 -29.55
N SER A 24 27.61 -36.47 -29.52
CA SER A 24 27.60 -37.45 -30.61
C SER A 24 26.59 -38.58 -30.42
N SER A 25 26.08 -38.80 -29.21
CA SER A 25 25.03 -39.77 -28.96
C SER A 25 23.66 -39.21 -29.39
N ASN A 26 22.89 -40.02 -30.15
CA ASN A 26 21.53 -39.67 -30.56
C ASN A 26 20.66 -39.28 -29.36
N THR A 27 20.82 -39.97 -28.22
CA THR A 27 20.09 -39.71 -26.98
C THR A 27 20.42 -38.33 -26.39
N GLY A 28 21.68 -37.89 -26.45
CA GLY A 28 22.08 -36.56 -25.99
C GLY A 28 21.51 -35.45 -26.89
N ARG A 29 21.53 -35.65 -28.20
CA ARG A 29 20.88 -34.73 -29.17
C ARG A 29 19.37 -34.66 -28.98
N GLU A 30 18.69 -35.80 -28.84
CA GLU A 30 17.24 -35.85 -28.60
C GLU A 30 16.86 -35.16 -27.29
N THR A 31 17.67 -35.31 -26.23
CA THR A 31 17.43 -34.62 -24.95
C THR A 31 17.64 -33.10 -25.07
N TRP A 32 18.60 -32.65 -25.88
CA TRP A 32 18.82 -31.22 -26.15
C TRP A 32 17.77 -30.61 -27.08
N GLU A 33 17.28 -31.35 -28.06
CA GLU A 33 16.18 -30.93 -28.95
C GLU A 33 14.82 -30.97 -28.23
N ALA A 34 14.67 -31.81 -27.18
CA ALA A 34 13.49 -31.88 -26.32
C ALA A 34 13.47 -30.86 -25.17
N LEU A 35 14.58 -30.12 -24.94
CA LEU A 35 14.56 -28.98 -24.04
C LEU A 35 13.80 -27.82 -24.71
N PRO A 36 12.68 -27.33 -24.14
CA PRO A 36 11.92 -26.25 -24.75
C PRO A 36 12.80 -25.00 -24.90
N GLN A 37 13.11 -24.62 -26.14
CA GLN A 37 13.89 -23.41 -26.46
C GLN A 37 13.09 -22.10 -26.32
N ARG A 38 12.08 -22.05 -25.45
CA ARG A 38 11.36 -20.80 -25.13
C ARG A 38 11.18 -20.68 -23.63
N VAL A 39 12.02 -19.86 -23.01
CA VAL A 39 11.57 -19.10 -21.83
C VAL A 39 10.73 -17.96 -22.40
N GLY A 40 9.44 -18.24 -22.60
CA GLY A 40 8.45 -17.22 -22.95
C GLY A 40 7.95 -16.56 -21.66
N LEU A 41 7.97 -15.23 -21.62
CA LEU A 41 7.22 -14.46 -20.64
C LEU A 41 5.73 -14.66 -20.96
N GLY A 42 5.07 -15.59 -20.27
CA GLY A 42 3.63 -15.59 -20.00
C GLY A 42 2.65 -15.24 -21.14
N GLU A 43 2.83 -15.72 -22.36
CA GLU A 43 1.78 -15.64 -23.40
C GLU A 43 1.16 -17.01 -23.64
N HIS A 44 0.03 -17.27 -22.98
CA HIS A 44 -0.90 -18.31 -23.44
C HIS A 44 -1.62 -17.78 -24.69
N VAL A 45 -1.11 -18.14 -25.86
CA VAL A 45 -1.78 -17.86 -27.14
C VAL A 45 -3.08 -18.66 -27.17
N GLY A 46 -4.18 -17.97 -26.91
CA GLY A 46 -5.53 -18.48 -27.10
C GLY A 46 -5.73 -19.06 -28.49
N ALA A 47 -6.50 -20.15 -28.54
CA ALA A 47 -6.83 -20.90 -29.75
C ALA A 47 -7.34 -19.97 -30.87
N SER A 48 -6.49 -19.71 -31.86
CA SER A 48 -6.90 -19.13 -33.13
C SER A 48 -7.00 -20.24 -34.17
N THR A 49 -8.25 -20.57 -34.50
CA THR A 49 -8.63 -21.52 -35.54
C THR A 49 -8.17 -20.99 -36.91
N GLN A 50 -7.28 -21.72 -37.58
CA GLN A 50 -7.03 -21.60 -39.02
C GLN A 50 -7.11 -23.00 -39.65
N PRO A 51 -7.87 -23.20 -40.75
CA PRO A 51 -8.14 -24.52 -41.30
C PRO A 51 -7.13 -24.88 -42.40
N GLY A 52 -6.54 -26.07 -42.30
CA GLY A 52 -5.91 -26.74 -43.45
C GLY A 52 -4.48 -27.22 -43.19
N GLY A 53 -4.35 -28.47 -42.77
CA GLY A 53 -3.08 -29.20 -42.71
C GLY A 53 -3.30 -30.58 -42.12
N GLN A 54 -2.88 -31.64 -42.83
CA GLN A 54 -3.15 -33.04 -42.49
C GLN A 54 -2.50 -33.45 -41.16
N ALA A 55 -3.31 -34.02 -40.26
CA ALA A 55 -2.88 -34.47 -38.94
C ALA A 55 -2.22 -35.86 -39.01
N HIS A 56 -0.96 -35.93 -38.57
CA HIS A 56 -0.38 -37.16 -38.02
C HIS A 56 -0.86 -37.32 -36.57
N PRO A 57 -1.11 -38.54 -36.08
CA PRO A 57 -1.58 -38.74 -34.71
C PRO A 57 -0.42 -38.59 -33.74
N SER A 58 -0.16 -37.37 -33.29
CA SER A 58 0.55 -37.12 -32.04
C SER A 58 -0.37 -37.56 -30.91
N HIS A 59 0.11 -38.44 -30.04
CA HIS A 59 -0.53 -38.68 -28.76
C HIS A 59 -0.61 -37.34 -28.03
N ASP A 60 -1.82 -36.77 -27.95
CA ASP A 60 -2.14 -35.62 -27.12
C ASP A 60 -1.96 -36.01 -25.65
N ALA A 61 -0.72 -35.91 -25.15
CA ALA A 61 -0.53 -35.63 -23.75
C ALA A 61 -1.00 -34.19 -23.56
N GLN A 62 -2.28 -34.03 -23.20
CA GLN A 62 -2.75 -32.77 -22.62
C GLN A 62 -1.81 -32.44 -21.47
N ASP A 63 -1.20 -31.26 -21.53
CA ASP A 63 -0.49 -30.72 -20.38
C ASP A 63 -1.43 -30.84 -19.16
N PRO A 64 -0.92 -31.31 -18.00
CA PRO A 64 -1.75 -31.39 -16.81
C PRO A 64 -2.38 -30.02 -16.53
N GLU A 65 -3.65 -30.02 -16.14
CA GLU A 65 -4.38 -28.81 -15.80
C GLU A 65 -3.70 -28.17 -14.57
N TYR A 66 -2.82 -27.18 -14.82
CA TYR A 66 -1.99 -26.56 -13.79
C TYR A 66 -2.77 -25.64 -12.85
N ASP A 67 -4.06 -25.42 -13.11
CA ASP A 67 -4.95 -24.59 -12.29
C ASP A 67 -5.05 -25.10 -10.84
N GLU A 68 -4.83 -26.40 -10.61
CA GLU A 68 -4.85 -26.99 -9.26
C GLU A 68 -3.54 -26.80 -8.46
N TRP A 69 -2.44 -26.35 -9.08
CA TRP A 69 -1.12 -26.25 -8.42
C TRP A 69 -0.88 -24.93 -7.66
N ASN A 70 -1.66 -23.88 -7.95
CA ASN A 70 -1.62 -22.62 -7.21
C ASN A 70 -3.00 -22.33 -6.59
N PRO A 71 -3.36 -22.95 -5.45
CA PRO A 71 -4.63 -22.65 -4.80
C PRO A 71 -4.66 -21.17 -4.40
N LYS A 72 -5.46 -20.38 -5.12
CA LYS A 72 -5.65 -18.96 -4.81
C LYS A 72 -6.22 -18.82 -3.41
N LEU A 73 -5.61 -17.94 -2.62
CA LEU A 73 -6.12 -17.62 -1.28
C LEU A 73 -7.54 -17.06 -1.41
N ASN A 74 -8.49 -17.70 -0.74
CA ASN A 74 -9.86 -17.22 -0.70
C ASN A 74 -10.02 -16.26 0.47
N PHE A 75 -9.98 -14.97 0.16
CA PHE A 75 -10.19 -13.88 1.09
C PHE A 75 -11.68 -13.68 1.36
N LYS A 76 -12.16 -14.25 2.47
CA LYS A 76 -13.56 -14.14 2.90
C LYS A 76 -13.77 -12.96 3.82
N ALA A 77 -15.02 -12.51 3.90
CA ALA A 77 -15.46 -11.61 4.96
C ALA A 77 -15.24 -12.25 6.34
N GLY A 78 -15.03 -11.41 7.35
CA GLY A 78 -14.84 -11.86 8.73
C GLY A 78 -16.02 -12.66 9.25
N SER A 79 -15.74 -13.63 10.12
CA SER A 79 -16.77 -14.46 10.73
C SER A 79 -17.75 -13.63 11.59
N PRO A 80 -19.02 -14.05 11.71
CA PRO A 80 -19.99 -13.33 12.54
C PRO A 80 -19.56 -13.29 14.00
N MET A 81 -19.59 -12.10 14.60
CA MET A 81 -19.31 -11.87 16.02
C MET A 81 -20.61 -11.57 16.78
N PRO A 82 -20.70 -11.87 18.08
CA PRO A 82 -21.88 -11.55 18.86
C PRO A 82 -22.07 -10.01 18.97
N PRO A 83 -23.31 -9.53 19.09
CA PRO A 83 -23.56 -8.11 19.32
C PRO A 83 -22.86 -7.59 20.56
N GLY A 84 -22.25 -6.40 20.47
CA GLY A 84 -21.50 -5.78 21.57
C GLY A 84 -20.17 -6.48 21.90
N HIS A 85 -19.63 -7.29 20.98
CA HIS A 85 -18.29 -7.87 21.15
C HIS A 85 -17.25 -6.76 21.32
N ASN A 86 -16.47 -6.85 22.40
CA ASN A 86 -15.38 -5.92 22.64
C ASN A 86 -14.13 -6.37 21.87
N TYR A 87 -13.91 -5.79 20.70
CA TYR A 87 -12.77 -6.11 19.84
C TYR A 87 -11.45 -5.75 20.51
N THR A 88 -10.63 -6.76 20.78
CA THR A 88 -9.25 -6.54 21.20
C THR A 88 -8.46 -5.90 20.05
N SER A 89 -7.63 -4.90 20.37
CA SER A 89 -6.82 -4.25 19.34
C SER A 89 -5.43 -3.87 19.82
N VAL A 90 -4.47 -3.90 18.89
CA VAL A 90 -3.10 -3.43 19.12
C VAL A 90 -2.71 -2.43 18.04
N LEU A 91 -2.00 -1.39 18.46
CA LEU A 91 -1.40 -0.40 17.59
C LEU A 91 0.08 -0.72 17.39
N VAL A 92 0.44 -1.17 16.18
CA VAL A 92 1.80 -1.48 15.77
C VAL A 92 2.42 -0.24 15.14
N ILE A 93 3.39 0.35 15.84
CA ILE A 93 4.02 1.61 15.44
C ILE A 93 5.42 1.36 14.95
N ALA A 94 5.70 1.79 13.72
CA ALA A 94 7.05 1.94 13.21
C ALA A 94 7.54 3.36 13.51
N LYS A 95 8.69 3.47 14.20
CA LYS A 95 9.33 4.75 14.47
C LYS A 95 10.84 4.72 14.35
N THR A 96 11.45 5.89 14.21
CA THR A 96 12.88 6.10 14.49
C THR A 96 13.09 6.61 15.92
N LYS A 97 14.33 6.54 16.42
CA LYS A 97 14.67 6.99 17.78
C LYS A 97 14.39 8.47 18.01
N GLY A 98 14.51 9.29 16.96
CA GLY A 98 14.30 10.74 17.03
C GLY A 98 12.83 11.16 17.03
N GLU A 99 11.90 10.27 16.69
CA GLU A 99 10.48 10.59 16.63
C GLU A 99 9.83 10.54 18.00
N ASP A 100 9.01 11.54 18.29
CA ASP A 100 8.25 11.65 19.53
C ASP A 100 6.88 10.96 19.41
N ILE A 101 6.52 10.21 20.44
CA ILE A 101 5.25 9.47 20.54
C ILE A 101 4.51 9.72 21.86
N ASP A 102 4.94 10.71 22.66
CA ASP A 102 4.33 11.02 23.95
C ASP A 102 2.81 11.31 23.83
N TRP A 103 2.40 11.83 22.66
CA TRP A 103 0.99 12.04 22.33
C TRP A 103 0.14 10.78 22.42
N MET A 104 0.70 9.59 22.17
CA MET A 104 -0.04 8.33 22.23
C MET A 104 -0.42 7.97 23.67
N ASP A 105 0.40 8.37 24.65
CA ASP A 105 0.08 8.14 26.05
C ASP A 105 -0.94 9.14 26.57
N GLU A 106 -0.94 10.37 26.04
CA GLU A 106 -1.95 11.39 26.35
C GLU A 106 -3.31 11.09 25.70
N LYS A 107 -3.33 10.77 24.40
CA LYS A 107 -4.56 10.66 23.61
C LYS A 107 -5.11 9.24 23.53
N LEU A 108 -4.27 8.23 23.71
CA LEU A 108 -4.62 6.80 23.57
C LEU A 108 -4.12 5.99 24.78
N PRO A 109 -4.50 6.36 26.02
CA PRO A 109 -3.97 5.73 27.23
C PRO A 109 -4.32 4.24 27.34
N ASP A 110 -5.52 3.85 26.88
CA ASP A 110 -6.04 2.48 27.00
C ASP A 110 -5.72 1.60 25.77
N GLN A 111 -5.16 2.18 24.71
CA GLN A 111 -4.82 1.43 23.49
C GLN A 111 -3.52 0.65 23.72
N GLU A 112 -3.56 -0.67 23.52
CA GLU A 112 -2.36 -1.49 23.53
C GLU A 112 -1.45 -1.12 22.35
N LYS A 113 -0.14 -1.01 22.60
CA LYS A 113 0.84 -0.52 21.64
C LYS A 113 2.02 -1.48 21.52
N ALA A 114 2.45 -1.74 20.29
CA ALA A 114 3.70 -2.43 19.96
C ALA A 114 4.60 -1.44 19.20
N VAL A 115 5.43 -0.70 19.93
CA VAL A 115 6.28 0.36 19.38
C VAL A 115 7.66 -0.18 19.02
N TYR A 116 7.95 -0.31 17.73
CA TYR A 116 9.26 -0.72 17.22
C TYR A 116 10.12 0.48 16.84
N VAL A 117 11.38 0.48 17.30
CA VAL A 117 12.34 1.52 16.96
C VAL A 117 13.30 0.98 15.89
N ALA A 118 13.18 1.44 14.65
CA ALA A 118 13.87 0.89 13.49
C ALA A 118 15.41 1.01 13.55
N ASP A 119 15.92 2.07 14.17
CA ASP A 119 17.34 2.46 14.17
C ASP A 119 18.03 2.33 15.54
N ASP A 120 17.38 1.69 16.53
CA ASP A 120 17.98 1.40 17.84
C ASP A 120 17.96 -0.11 18.16
N PRO A 121 19.07 -0.84 17.94
CA PRO A 121 19.19 -2.28 18.25
C PRO A 121 19.04 -2.64 19.73
N LYS A 122 19.00 -1.65 20.63
CA LYS A 122 18.80 -1.86 22.07
C LYS A 122 17.36 -1.60 22.50
N ALA A 123 16.50 -1.14 21.59
CA ALA A 123 15.09 -0.95 21.90
C ALA A 123 14.43 -2.30 22.25
N PRO A 124 13.46 -2.33 23.19
CA PRO A 124 12.76 -3.56 23.56
C PRO A 124 12.12 -4.27 22.36
N LEU A 125 11.58 -3.50 21.41
CA LEU A 125 11.10 -3.97 20.12
C LEU A 125 11.92 -3.28 19.02
N HIS A 126 12.62 -4.09 18.23
CA HIS A 126 13.47 -3.66 17.13
C HIS A 126 13.37 -4.70 16.00
N PRO A 127 13.29 -4.28 14.72
CA PRO A 127 13.28 -5.24 13.62
C PRO A 127 14.62 -5.99 13.53
N PRO A 128 14.65 -7.20 12.96
CA PRO A 128 15.89 -7.97 12.78
C PRO A 128 16.92 -7.27 11.86
N LYS A 129 16.49 -6.29 11.06
CA LYS A 129 17.34 -5.43 10.23
C LYS A 129 16.60 -4.14 9.89
N ASN A 130 17.28 -3.00 9.96
CA ASN A 130 16.72 -1.74 9.46
C ASN A 130 16.77 -1.71 7.92
N LYS A 131 15.73 -2.24 7.26
CA LYS A 131 15.58 -2.30 5.81
C LYS A 131 14.10 -2.40 5.41
N GLY A 132 13.68 -1.68 4.38
CA GLY A 132 12.30 -1.57 3.92
C GLY A 132 11.43 -0.67 4.79
N HIS A 133 12.01 0.28 5.53
CA HIS A 133 11.27 1.15 6.47
C HIS A 133 10.32 0.34 7.40
N GLU A 134 9.04 0.71 7.45
CA GLU A 134 8.00 0.09 8.29
C GLU A 134 7.72 -1.38 7.94
N VAL A 135 8.04 -1.81 6.72
CA VAL A 135 7.70 -3.13 6.21
C VAL A 135 8.33 -4.24 7.04
N MET A 136 9.62 -4.10 7.38
CA MET A 136 10.31 -5.11 8.20
C MET A 136 9.68 -5.21 9.59
N ILE A 137 9.26 -4.08 10.15
CA ILE A 137 8.59 -4.02 11.44
C ILE A 137 7.23 -4.73 11.36
N TYR A 138 6.40 -4.38 10.37
CA TYR A 138 5.06 -4.96 10.22
C TYR A 138 5.12 -6.48 9.99
N LEU A 139 5.98 -6.94 9.08
CA LEU A 139 6.17 -8.37 8.84
C LEU A 139 6.72 -9.08 10.08
N THR A 140 7.67 -8.48 10.80
CA THR A 140 8.22 -9.06 12.03
C THR A 140 7.15 -9.18 13.11
N TRP A 141 6.33 -8.14 13.32
CA TRP A 141 5.26 -8.19 14.30
C TRP A 141 4.22 -9.27 13.95
N ILE A 142 3.80 -9.37 12.68
CA ILE A 142 2.88 -10.41 12.21
C ILE A 142 3.45 -11.80 12.48
N ILE A 143 4.73 -12.03 12.13
CA ILE A 143 5.41 -13.31 12.34
C ILE A 143 5.49 -13.66 13.82
N ASP A 144 5.95 -12.74 14.66
CA ASP A 144 6.18 -12.99 16.08
C ASP A 144 4.88 -13.22 16.87
N ASN A 145 3.74 -12.71 16.36
CA ASN A 145 2.44 -12.77 17.01
C ASN A 145 1.41 -13.65 16.29
N TYR A 146 1.79 -14.37 15.23
CA TYR A 146 0.87 -15.06 14.32
C TYR A 146 -0.15 -15.98 15.02
N ASP A 147 0.27 -16.69 16.07
CA ASP A 147 -0.57 -17.59 16.86
C ASP A 147 -1.34 -16.91 18.01
N LYS A 148 -1.08 -15.62 18.27
CA LYS A 148 -1.60 -14.84 19.40
C LYS A 148 -2.08 -13.44 19.00
N LEU A 149 -2.61 -13.31 17.79
CA LEU A 149 -3.09 -12.04 17.25
C LEU A 149 -4.31 -11.50 18.04
N PRO A 150 -4.44 -10.17 18.21
CA PRO A 150 -5.68 -9.53 18.66
C PRO A 150 -6.77 -9.64 17.59
N ASP A 151 -8.00 -9.24 17.89
CA ASP A 151 -9.06 -9.25 16.88
C ASP A 151 -8.72 -8.29 15.73
N VAL A 152 -8.14 -7.13 16.06
CA VAL A 152 -7.73 -6.09 15.12
C VAL A 152 -6.28 -5.64 15.38
N ALA A 153 -5.44 -5.63 14.35
CA ALA A 153 -4.10 -5.05 14.38
C ALA A 153 -4.06 -3.80 13.50
N ILE A 154 -3.61 -2.67 14.04
CA ILE A 154 -3.54 -1.37 13.34
C ILE A 154 -2.07 -1.04 13.13
N PHE A 155 -1.64 -0.85 11.88
CA PHE A 155 -0.27 -0.57 11.49
C PHE A 155 -0.15 0.87 11.04
N MET A 156 0.67 1.68 11.73
CA MET A 156 0.78 3.11 11.47
C MET A 156 2.19 3.67 11.72
N HIS A 157 2.43 4.84 11.13
CA HIS A 157 3.59 5.68 11.44
C HIS A 157 3.41 6.38 12.79
N SER A 158 4.51 6.96 13.30
CA SER A 158 4.57 7.56 14.65
C SER A 158 3.98 8.97 14.76
N HIS A 159 3.83 9.69 13.65
CA HIS A 159 3.46 11.10 13.63
C HIS A 159 1.97 11.32 13.94
N GLN A 160 1.66 12.21 14.90
CA GLN A 160 0.27 12.56 15.20
C GLN A 160 -0.36 13.38 14.06
N LEU A 161 0.20 14.54 13.76
CA LEU A 161 -0.34 15.51 12.80
C LEU A 161 0.50 15.50 11.52
N THR A 162 -0.07 15.02 10.43
CA THR A 162 0.69 14.78 9.20
C THR A 162 -0.20 14.64 7.97
N TRP A 163 0.30 15.08 6.80
CA TRP A 163 -0.40 15.09 5.52
C TRP A 163 -0.89 13.71 5.03
N HIS A 164 -0.26 12.64 5.49
CA HIS A 164 -0.64 11.28 5.11
C HIS A 164 -1.85 10.75 5.87
N ASN A 165 -2.34 11.48 6.88
CA ASN A 165 -3.66 11.26 7.49
C ASN A 165 -4.74 12.04 6.74
N ASP A 166 -5.99 11.62 6.81
CA ASP A 166 -7.07 12.32 6.11
C ASP A 166 -7.37 13.69 6.72
N ASP A 167 -7.42 14.72 5.88
CA ASP A 167 -7.73 16.10 6.29
C ASP A 167 -9.14 16.25 6.86
N LEU A 168 -10.10 15.44 6.37
CA LEU A 168 -11.44 15.39 6.95
C LEU A 168 -11.41 15.00 8.44
N LEU A 169 -10.37 14.29 8.88
CA LEU A 169 -10.12 13.92 10.27
C LEU A 169 -8.99 14.76 10.89
N GLY A 170 -8.79 15.98 10.39
CA GLY A 170 -7.86 16.96 10.93
C GLY A 170 -6.39 16.59 10.77
N ASN A 171 -6.07 15.67 9.84
CA ASN A 171 -4.74 15.11 9.68
C ASN A 171 -4.20 14.45 10.98
N ASP A 172 -5.09 14.06 11.90
CA ASP A 172 -4.76 13.61 13.26
C ASP A 172 -4.86 12.07 13.40
N ALA A 173 -3.73 11.42 13.65
CA ALA A 173 -3.62 9.98 13.88
C ALA A 173 -4.43 9.53 15.11
N ALA A 174 -4.52 10.36 16.15
CA ALA A 174 -5.31 10.03 17.33
C ALA A 174 -6.79 9.90 16.97
N LEU A 175 -7.30 10.80 16.12
CA LEU A 175 -8.69 10.78 15.69
C LEU A 175 -8.98 9.58 14.76
N LEU A 176 -8.05 9.27 13.84
CA LEU A 176 -8.13 8.06 13.02
C LEU A 176 -8.25 6.80 13.87
N ILE A 177 -7.36 6.64 14.87
CA ILE A 177 -7.34 5.45 15.74
C ILE A 177 -8.59 5.39 16.63
N GLN A 178 -9.03 6.51 17.20
CA GLN A 178 -10.21 6.53 18.08
C GLN A 178 -11.50 6.23 17.31
N ARG A 179 -11.63 6.74 16.08
CA ARG A 179 -12.86 6.61 15.28
C ARG A 179 -12.89 5.39 14.37
N LEU A 180 -11.80 4.65 14.22
CA LEU A 180 -11.76 3.45 13.36
C LEU A 180 -12.82 2.42 13.80
N SER A 181 -13.70 1.96 12.91
CA SER A 181 -14.64 0.87 13.23
C SER A 181 -13.90 -0.46 13.25
N ARG A 182 -13.81 -1.07 14.44
CA ARG A 182 -13.18 -2.40 14.60
C ARG A 182 -14.03 -3.48 13.93
N GLN A 183 -15.34 -3.31 13.95
CA GLN A 183 -16.37 -4.12 13.29
C GLN A 183 -16.16 -4.12 11.77
N ARG A 184 -15.93 -2.95 11.16
CA ARG A 184 -15.59 -2.86 9.73
C ARG A 184 -14.27 -3.55 9.43
N VAL A 185 -13.22 -3.31 10.23
CA VAL A 185 -11.92 -3.96 10.02
C VAL A 185 -12.06 -5.48 10.08
N TRP A 186 -12.84 -5.98 11.04
CA TRP A 186 -13.14 -7.40 11.16
C TRP A 186 -13.86 -7.94 9.92
N ARG A 187 -14.96 -7.28 9.53
CA ARG A 187 -15.84 -7.68 8.42
C ARG A 187 -15.10 -7.68 7.09
N GLU A 188 -14.38 -6.61 6.76
CA GLU A 188 -13.63 -6.48 5.50
C GLU A 188 -12.30 -7.26 5.54
N GLY A 189 -11.76 -7.47 6.75
CA GLY A 189 -10.48 -8.13 7.00
C GLY A 189 -9.26 -7.25 6.75
N PHE A 190 -9.33 -6.33 5.78
CA PHE A 190 -8.32 -5.32 5.49
C PHE A 190 -9.01 -3.99 5.24
N VAL A 191 -8.51 -2.93 5.88
CA VAL A 191 -8.87 -1.55 5.53
C VAL A 191 -7.61 -0.70 5.47
N ASN A 192 -7.53 0.19 4.49
CA ASN A 192 -6.54 1.25 4.48
C ASN A 192 -6.99 2.33 5.49
N MET A 193 -6.06 2.86 6.29
CA MET A 193 -6.40 3.92 7.25
C MET A 193 -6.72 5.24 6.55
N ARG A 194 -6.23 5.44 5.32
CA ARG A 194 -6.56 6.59 4.49
C ARG A 194 -7.78 6.29 3.63
N CYS A 195 -8.75 7.19 3.64
CA CYS A 195 -9.92 7.15 2.78
C CYS A 195 -9.72 7.95 1.50
N SER A 196 -9.01 9.08 1.56
CA SER A 196 -8.81 9.95 0.39
C SER A 196 -8.02 9.25 -0.72
N TRP A 197 -8.54 9.32 -1.94
CA TRP A 197 -7.98 8.60 -3.09
C TRP A 197 -6.60 9.09 -3.51
N TYR A 198 -6.32 10.39 -3.39
CA TYR A 198 -5.02 10.93 -3.73
C TYR A 198 -4.07 10.92 -2.52
N PRO A 199 -2.80 10.49 -2.67
CA PRO A 199 -2.28 9.74 -3.81
C PRO A 199 -2.64 8.24 -3.73
N GLY A 200 -2.70 7.56 -4.87
CA GLY A 200 -2.77 6.08 -4.90
C GLY A 200 -3.98 5.44 -5.60
N CYS A 201 -5.08 6.17 -5.77
CA CYS A 201 -6.30 5.70 -6.46
C CYS A 201 -6.76 6.67 -7.55
N PRO A 202 -7.54 6.19 -8.55
CA PRO A 202 -7.87 4.79 -8.82
C PRO A 202 -6.83 4.05 -9.67
N ASP A 203 -5.87 4.79 -10.24
CA ASP A 203 -4.93 4.32 -11.25
C ASP A 203 -3.55 4.92 -10.95
N TRP A 204 -2.71 4.19 -10.20
CA TRP A 204 -1.50 4.77 -9.61
C TRP A 204 -0.21 4.16 -10.14
N MET A 205 0.04 2.86 -9.94
CA MET A 205 1.29 2.23 -10.40
C MET A 205 1.03 1.26 -11.54
N HIS A 206 1.88 1.31 -12.56
CA HIS A 206 1.83 0.44 -13.72
C HIS A 206 3.09 -0.42 -13.77
N PRO A 207 3.04 -1.69 -13.30
CA PRO A 207 4.22 -2.55 -13.29
C PRO A 207 4.89 -2.75 -14.65
N GLY A 208 4.17 -2.54 -15.76
CA GLY A 208 4.69 -2.60 -17.13
C GLY A 208 5.43 -1.33 -17.60
N GLU A 209 5.46 -0.27 -16.80
CA GLU A 209 6.14 0.98 -17.15
C GLU A 209 7.67 0.79 -17.19
N THR A 210 8.30 1.43 -18.18
CA THR A 210 9.75 1.38 -18.39
C THR A 210 10.42 2.75 -18.30
N GLU A 211 9.64 3.83 -18.41
CA GLU A 211 10.12 5.20 -18.27
C GLU A 211 10.24 5.56 -16.79
N GLN A 212 11.38 6.15 -16.42
CA GLN A 212 11.60 6.56 -15.04
C GLN A 212 10.81 7.83 -14.73
N ASN A 213 10.04 7.78 -13.65
CA ASN A 213 9.33 8.92 -13.10
C ASN A 213 9.96 9.31 -11.76
N ASP A 214 10.39 10.56 -11.61
CA ASP A 214 11.03 11.05 -10.38
C ASP A 214 10.12 10.99 -9.15
N TYR A 215 8.80 11.00 -9.35
CA TYR A 215 7.80 10.91 -8.29
C TYR A 215 7.41 9.46 -7.96
N LYS A 216 7.73 8.49 -8.83
CA LYS A 216 7.35 7.07 -8.72
C LYS A 216 8.51 6.16 -9.13
N LYS A 217 9.67 6.35 -8.51
CA LYS A 217 10.92 5.67 -8.92
C LYS A 217 10.84 4.14 -8.83
N GLU A 218 9.98 3.63 -7.96
CA GLU A 218 9.71 2.21 -7.81
C GLU A 218 8.88 1.59 -8.95
N GLU A 219 8.19 2.37 -9.77
CA GLU A 219 7.24 1.87 -10.78
C GLU A 219 7.89 0.91 -11.78
N VAL A 220 9.04 1.32 -12.33
CA VAL A 220 9.84 0.50 -13.27
C VAL A 220 10.47 -0.75 -12.64
N LEU A 221 10.40 -0.87 -11.30
CA LEU A 221 10.94 -2.01 -10.55
C LEU A 221 9.83 -2.97 -10.12
N LEU A 222 8.55 -2.61 -10.28
CA LEU A 222 7.42 -3.39 -9.80
C LEU A 222 7.28 -4.73 -10.51
N ALA A 223 7.35 -4.81 -11.84
CA ALA A 223 7.21 -6.11 -12.53
C ALA A 223 8.22 -7.15 -12.04
N LYS A 224 9.49 -6.75 -11.90
CA LYS A 224 10.52 -7.65 -11.36
C LYS A 224 10.24 -8.02 -9.91
N SER A 225 9.96 -7.03 -9.06
CA SER A 225 9.71 -7.26 -7.63
C SER A 225 8.46 -8.11 -7.41
N TRP A 226 7.45 -7.95 -8.26
CA TRP A 226 6.24 -8.75 -8.30
C TRP A 226 6.55 -10.21 -8.60
N SER A 227 7.31 -10.51 -9.66
CA SER A 227 7.69 -11.89 -9.98
C SER A 227 8.53 -12.55 -8.88
N GLU A 228 9.24 -11.77 -8.06
CA GLU A 228 9.97 -12.28 -6.91
C GLU A 228 9.06 -12.48 -5.67
N LEU A 229 8.09 -11.60 -5.43
CA LEU A 229 7.19 -11.66 -4.28
C LEU A 229 6.03 -12.66 -4.48
N PHE A 230 5.48 -12.69 -5.69
CA PHE A 230 4.28 -13.42 -6.10
C PHE A 230 4.57 -14.23 -7.38
N PRO A 231 5.49 -15.21 -7.32
CA PRO A 231 5.99 -15.91 -8.52
C PRO A 231 4.94 -16.73 -9.27
N LEU A 232 3.77 -16.96 -8.65
CA LEU A 232 2.67 -17.73 -9.22
C LEU A 232 1.47 -16.86 -9.64
N ASP A 233 1.56 -15.54 -9.45
CA ASP A 233 0.51 -14.59 -9.80
C ASP A 233 0.95 -13.76 -11.00
N GLU A 234 0.02 -13.51 -11.92
CA GLU A 234 0.27 -12.64 -13.08
C GLU A 234 0.63 -11.23 -12.62
N VAL A 235 1.55 -10.58 -13.35
CA VAL A 235 1.88 -9.18 -13.09
C VAL A 235 0.68 -8.33 -13.51
N PRO A 236 0.06 -7.56 -12.59
CA PRO A 236 -1.10 -6.76 -12.91
C PRO A 236 -0.72 -5.57 -13.78
N SER A 237 -1.67 -5.10 -14.59
CA SER A 237 -1.49 -3.87 -15.37
C SER A 237 -1.47 -2.61 -14.49
N VAL A 238 -2.23 -2.64 -13.39
CA VAL A 238 -2.39 -1.51 -12.45
C VAL A 238 -2.37 -2.03 -11.01
N LEU A 239 -1.63 -1.32 -10.16
CA LEU A 239 -1.72 -1.40 -8.70
C LEU A 239 -2.20 -0.06 -8.16
N ALA A 240 -3.28 -0.10 -7.38
CA ALA A 240 -3.88 1.10 -6.81
C ALA A 240 -4.52 0.81 -5.44
N GLN A 241 -4.24 1.70 -4.50
CA GLN A 241 -4.87 1.83 -3.19
C GLN A 241 -4.46 3.19 -2.63
N PRO A 242 -5.19 3.78 -1.66
CA PRO A 242 -4.71 4.97 -0.96
C PRO A 242 -3.30 4.74 -0.39
N CYS A 243 -2.46 5.78 -0.42
CA CYS A 243 -1.03 5.67 -0.11
C CYS A 243 -0.68 5.24 1.32
N CYS A 244 0.63 5.23 1.55
CA CYS A 244 1.25 5.54 2.83
C CYS A 244 1.35 4.39 3.84
N ALA A 245 1.03 3.15 3.43
CA ALA A 245 1.27 1.94 4.21
C ALA A 245 0.73 2.00 5.66
N GLN A 246 -0.40 2.69 5.86
CA GLN A 246 -1.16 2.67 7.10
C GLN A 246 -2.44 1.87 6.88
N PHE A 247 -2.62 0.77 7.58
CA PHE A 247 -3.75 -0.13 7.39
C PHE A 247 -4.10 -0.86 8.67
N ALA A 248 -5.30 -1.41 8.73
CA ALA A 248 -5.74 -2.27 9.82
C ALA A 248 -6.21 -3.62 9.28
N LEU A 249 -5.91 -4.67 10.04
CA LEU A 249 -6.15 -6.05 9.69
C LEU A 249 -6.96 -6.76 10.77
N SER A 250 -7.86 -7.64 10.35
CA SER A 250 -8.45 -8.62 11.26
C SER A 250 -7.51 -9.80 11.48
N ARG A 251 -7.67 -10.47 12.63
CA ARG A 251 -7.00 -11.75 12.92
C ARG A 251 -7.18 -12.74 11.77
N GLU A 252 -8.43 -12.94 11.35
CA GLU A 252 -8.77 -13.92 10.33
C GLU A 252 -8.13 -13.57 9.00
N ARG A 253 -7.99 -12.28 8.68
CA ARG A 253 -7.32 -11.86 7.46
C ARG A 253 -5.83 -12.18 7.45
N ILE A 254 -5.16 -11.96 8.58
CA ILE A 254 -3.75 -12.35 8.72
C ILE A 254 -3.62 -13.89 8.61
N GLN A 255 -4.49 -14.63 9.29
CA GLN A 255 -4.43 -16.10 9.32
C GLN A 255 -4.94 -16.78 8.04
N ALA A 256 -5.63 -16.05 7.16
CA ALA A 256 -6.00 -16.54 5.84
C ALA A 256 -4.77 -16.90 4.99
N LYS A 257 -3.60 -16.35 5.32
CA LYS A 257 -2.33 -16.63 4.67
C LYS A 257 -1.40 -17.37 5.63
N PRO A 258 -0.77 -18.48 5.22
CA PRO A 258 0.06 -19.27 6.12
C PRO A 258 1.28 -18.48 6.61
N TYR A 259 1.70 -18.74 7.85
CA TYR A 259 2.90 -18.18 8.48
C TYR A 259 4.13 -18.15 7.55
N SER A 260 4.38 -19.24 6.82
CA SER A 260 5.52 -19.36 5.90
C SER A 260 5.54 -18.31 4.79
N GLN A 261 4.38 -17.80 4.38
CA GLN A 261 4.29 -16.76 3.36
C GLN A 261 4.77 -15.41 3.90
N TYR A 262 4.50 -15.09 5.17
CA TYR A 262 5.03 -13.88 5.81
C TYR A 262 6.55 -13.98 5.98
N VAL A 263 7.06 -15.16 6.30
CA VAL A 263 8.52 -15.42 6.31
C VAL A 263 9.12 -15.20 4.91
N TRP A 264 8.50 -15.72 3.86
CA TRP A 264 8.92 -15.49 2.47
C TRP A 264 9.01 -14.00 2.13
N TYR A 265 7.99 -13.23 2.48
CA TYR A 265 7.97 -11.78 2.28
C TYR A 265 9.10 -11.06 3.02
N ARG A 266 9.37 -11.45 4.27
CA ARG A 266 10.45 -10.87 5.07
C ARG A 266 11.82 -11.27 4.50
N ASP A 267 11.95 -12.51 4.04
CA ASP A 267 13.17 -13.02 3.41
C ASP A 267 13.48 -12.32 2.09
N TRP A 268 12.48 -11.98 1.28
CA TRP A 268 12.66 -11.12 0.12
C TRP A 268 13.30 -9.78 0.53
N LEU A 269 12.81 -9.17 1.60
CA LEU A 269 13.32 -7.89 2.09
C LEU A 269 14.77 -7.99 2.60
N PHE A 270 15.14 -9.09 3.25
CA PHE A 270 16.53 -9.34 3.65
C PHE A 270 17.48 -9.45 2.46
N ASN A 271 17.05 -10.16 1.41
CA ASN A 271 17.89 -10.64 0.32
C ASN A 271 17.90 -9.73 -0.91
N THR A 272 16.86 -8.92 -1.11
CA THR A 272 16.79 -8.01 -2.25
C THR A 272 17.98 -7.06 -2.28
N ARG A 273 18.48 -6.75 -3.47
CA ARG A 273 19.55 -5.75 -3.67
C ARG A 273 19.00 -4.33 -3.76
N LEU A 274 17.68 -4.17 -3.76
CA LEU A 274 17.06 -2.85 -3.74
C LEU A 274 17.51 -2.07 -2.49
N PRO A 275 17.79 -0.77 -2.63
CA PRO A 275 17.97 0.14 -1.51
C PRO A 275 16.77 0.11 -0.57
N ASP A 276 17.02 0.44 0.69
CA ASP A 276 16.02 0.54 1.75
C ASP A 276 14.74 1.27 1.29
N SER A 277 14.89 2.49 0.78
CA SER A 277 13.77 3.32 0.32
C SER A 277 12.96 2.71 -0.81
N LEU A 278 13.60 2.18 -1.85
CA LEU A 278 12.90 1.56 -2.97
C LEU A 278 12.21 0.26 -2.56
N SER A 279 12.84 -0.55 -1.70
CA SER A 279 12.20 -1.76 -1.21
C SER A 279 10.97 -1.47 -0.34
N GLY A 280 10.99 -0.40 0.47
CA GLY A 280 9.81 0.07 1.21
C GLY A 280 8.71 0.57 0.27
N ARG A 281 9.07 1.37 -0.74
CA ARG A 281 8.13 1.92 -1.74
C ARG A 281 7.44 0.84 -2.58
N ILE A 282 8.13 -0.25 -2.92
CA ILE A 282 7.49 -1.41 -3.55
C ILE A 282 6.37 -1.95 -2.65
N TRP A 283 6.65 -2.09 -1.36
CA TRP A 283 5.69 -2.63 -0.40
C TRP A 283 4.50 -1.71 -0.14
N GLU A 284 4.70 -0.39 -0.18
CA GLU A 284 3.62 0.60 -0.10
C GLU A 284 2.45 0.28 -1.06
N TYR A 285 2.75 -0.29 -2.24
CA TYR A 285 1.76 -0.56 -3.30
C TYR A 285 1.39 -2.04 -3.49
N VAL A 286 1.83 -2.94 -2.61
CA VAL A 286 1.43 -4.37 -2.66
C VAL A 286 0.64 -4.83 -1.44
N TRP A 287 0.54 -4.03 -0.37
CA TRP A 287 -0.18 -4.42 0.85
C TRP A 287 -1.64 -4.81 0.58
N GLN A 288 -2.34 -4.07 -0.27
CA GLN A 288 -3.69 -4.42 -0.69
C GLN A 288 -3.70 -5.81 -1.32
N PHE A 289 -2.84 -6.10 -2.29
CA PHE A 289 -2.81 -7.41 -2.93
C PHE A 289 -2.48 -8.54 -1.93
N VAL A 290 -1.53 -8.31 -1.04
CA VAL A 290 -1.15 -9.25 0.02
C VAL A 290 -2.35 -9.66 0.87
N PHE A 291 -3.24 -8.72 1.16
CA PHE A 291 -4.37 -8.90 2.08
C PHE A 291 -5.74 -8.90 1.43
N THR A 292 -5.89 -8.72 0.12
CA THR A 292 -7.20 -8.77 -0.56
C THR A 292 -7.17 -9.64 -1.81
N GLY A 293 -5.99 -9.92 -2.38
CA GLY A 293 -5.85 -10.57 -3.67
C GLY A 293 -6.21 -9.67 -4.86
N GLU A 294 -6.60 -8.43 -4.60
CA GLU A 294 -6.99 -7.44 -5.61
C GLU A 294 -5.82 -6.50 -5.89
N SER A 295 -5.52 -6.23 -7.16
CA SER A 295 -4.47 -5.28 -7.53
C SER A 295 -4.93 -3.83 -7.36
N VAL A 296 -6.23 -3.58 -7.51
CA VAL A 296 -6.89 -2.28 -7.34
C VAL A 296 -7.88 -2.37 -6.17
N PHE A 297 -7.57 -1.69 -5.08
CA PHE A 297 -8.42 -1.60 -3.88
C PHE A 297 -8.69 -0.14 -3.53
N CYS A 298 -9.68 0.45 -4.20
CA CYS A 298 -10.06 1.85 -4.08
C CYS A 298 -11.53 1.97 -3.67
N PRO A 299 -11.86 1.76 -2.37
CA PRO A 299 -13.22 1.95 -1.89
C PRO A 299 -13.64 3.40 -2.11
N LYS A 300 -14.93 3.63 -2.41
CA LYS A 300 -15.46 4.99 -2.53
C LYS A 300 -15.20 5.78 -1.25
N GLU A 301 -14.71 7.01 -1.39
CA GLU A 301 -14.29 7.85 -0.26
C GLU A 301 -15.43 8.06 0.75
N HIS A 302 -16.64 8.36 0.27
CA HIS A 302 -17.82 8.56 1.13
C HIS A 302 -18.19 7.31 1.94
N ILE A 303 -18.08 6.11 1.35
CA ILE A 303 -18.29 4.83 2.05
C ILE A 303 -17.19 4.61 3.08
N CYS A 304 -15.93 4.90 2.72
CA CYS A 304 -14.80 4.80 3.62
C CYS A 304 -15.02 5.68 4.85
N PHE A 305 -15.19 6.99 4.68
CA PHE A 305 -15.40 7.90 5.81
C PHE A 305 -16.64 7.56 6.65
N CYS A 306 -17.74 7.16 6.02
CA CYS A 306 -18.97 6.85 6.73
C CYS A 306 -18.84 5.58 7.56
N ASP A 307 -18.52 4.44 6.95
CA ASP A 307 -18.57 3.15 7.63
C ASP A 307 -17.27 2.83 8.39
N GLN A 308 -16.15 3.50 8.09
CA GLN A 308 -14.88 3.34 8.82
C GLN A 308 -14.73 4.32 9.97
N TYR A 309 -15.17 5.56 9.80
CA TYR A 309 -14.91 6.65 10.77
C TYR A 309 -16.17 7.34 11.28
N GLY A 310 -17.36 7.00 10.77
CA GLY A 310 -18.62 7.56 11.23
C GLY A 310 -18.87 8.97 10.73
N THR A 311 -18.32 9.35 9.57
CA THR A 311 -18.62 10.63 8.91
C THR A 311 -19.43 10.35 7.64
N CYS A 312 -20.75 10.41 7.75
CA CYS A 312 -21.69 9.97 6.72
C CYS A 312 -22.35 11.16 6.02
N PHE A 313 -22.00 11.42 4.76
CA PHE A 313 -22.53 12.56 4.00
C PHE A 313 -23.92 12.30 3.43
N GLY A 314 -24.41 11.05 3.51
CA GLY A 314 -25.74 10.68 3.04
C GLY A 314 -25.76 10.26 1.57
N GLY A 315 -24.59 9.96 1.00
CA GLY A 315 -24.45 9.56 -0.40
C GLY A 315 -23.24 10.21 -1.08
N GLU A 316 -22.92 9.66 -2.24
CA GLU A 316 -21.82 10.11 -3.09
C GLU A 316 -22.01 11.54 -3.59
N GLU A 317 -23.24 11.93 -3.95
CA GLU A 317 -23.55 13.29 -4.41
C GLU A 317 -23.29 14.34 -3.31
N GLN A 318 -23.80 14.11 -2.10
CA GLN A 318 -23.63 15.02 -0.97
C GLN A 318 -22.17 15.11 -0.52
N PHE A 319 -21.42 14.01 -0.63
CA PHE A 319 -19.98 14.02 -0.40
C PHE A 319 -19.25 14.87 -1.44
N ASN A 320 -19.58 14.70 -2.73
CA ASN A 320 -18.97 15.47 -3.81
C ASN A 320 -19.26 16.98 -3.69
N ASP A 321 -20.48 17.36 -3.29
CA ASP A 321 -20.83 18.75 -3.00
C ASP A 321 -19.98 19.33 -1.87
N TYR A 322 -19.80 18.56 -0.78
CA TYR A 322 -18.91 18.93 0.32
C TYR A 322 -17.47 19.10 -0.15
N VAL A 323 -16.93 18.14 -0.90
CA VAL A 323 -15.55 18.19 -1.42
C VAL A 323 -15.37 19.40 -2.34
N SER A 324 -16.35 19.73 -3.17
CA SER A 324 -16.32 20.91 -4.03
C SER A 324 -16.18 22.21 -3.21
N LEU A 325 -17.03 22.39 -2.20
CA LEU A 325 -16.98 23.57 -1.32
C LEU A 325 -15.70 23.63 -0.49
N LYS A 326 -15.21 22.48 -0.03
CA LYS A 326 -13.95 22.39 0.70
C LYS A 326 -12.76 22.75 -0.17
N ASN A 327 -12.69 22.24 -1.40
CA ASN A 327 -11.62 22.58 -2.32
C ASN A 327 -11.64 24.08 -2.67
N GLU A 328 -12.84 24.66 -2.85
CA GLU A 328 -12.97 26.11 -3.03
C GLU A 328 -12.41 26.89 -1.85
N LEU A 329 -12.73 26.48 -0.61
CA LEU A 329 -12.16 27.07 0.61
C LEU A 329 -10.63 26.93 0.65
N ASP A 330 -10.11 25.72 0.46
CA ASP A 330 -8.67 25.43 0.51
C ASP A 330 -7.89 26.24 -0.56
N ASP A 331 -8.49 26.44 -1.74
CA ASP A 331 -7.96 27.26 -2.82
C ASP A 331 -7.90 28.74 -2.41
N ARG A 332 -8.96 29.29 -1.82
CA ARG A 332 -8.96 30.70 -1.35
C ARG A 332 -7.98 30.94 -0.22
N GLU A 333 -7.88 30.02 0.73
CA GLU A 333 -6.88 30.10 1.79
C GLU A 333 -5.45 30.04 1.23
N ARG A 334 -5.20 29.20 0.22
CA ARG A 334 -3.89 29.12 -0.45
C ARG A 334 -3.57 30.41 -1.19
N GLU A 335 -4.51 30.93 -1.97
CA GLU A 335 -4.35 32.21 -2.68
C GLU A 335 -4.06 33.37 -1.70
N LEU A 336 -4.73 33.40 -0.54
CA LEU A 336 -4.49 34.42 0.47
C LEU A 336 -3.09 34.30 1.08
N ARG A 337 -2.65 33.08 1.42
CA ARG A 337 -1.28 32.84 1.89
C ARG A 337 -0.24 33.26 0.86
N GLU A 338 -0.45 32.94 -0.41
CA GLU A 338 0.46 33.34 -1.49
C GLU A 338 0.49 34.86 -1.67
N TRP A 339 -0.66 35.53 -1.55
CA TRP A 339 -0.75 36.99 -1.56
C TRP A 339 0.04 37.62 -0.40
N ASP A 340 -0.13 37.10 0.81
CA ASP A 340 0.59 37.55 2.01
C ASP A 340 2.11 37.36 1.86
N GLU A 341 2.54 36.20 1.35
CA GLU A 341 3.96 35.92 1.10
C GLU A 341 4.58 36.89 0.08
N LYS A 342 3.85 37.26 -0.98
CA LYS A 342 4.31 38.28 -1.93
C LYS A 342 4.49 39.64 -1.23
N GLY A 343 3.55 40.02 -0.37
CA GLY A 343 3.63 41.23 0.45
C GLY A 343 4.85 41.24 1.36
N ILE A 344 5.08 40.14 2.09
CA ILE A 344 6.24 39.96 2.98
C ILE A 344 7.56 40.10 2.21
N LYS A 345 7.71 39.42 1.07
CA LYS A 345 8.93 39.46 0.25
C LYS A 345 9.25 40.89 -0.22
N ILE A 346 8.23 41.67 -0.59
CA ILE A 346 8.39 43.07 -0.99
C ILE A 346 8.86 43.93 0.19
N GLU A 347 8.22 43.80 1.35
CA GLU A 347 8.62 44.57 2.54
C GLU A 347 10.03 44.21 3.03
N GLU A 348 10.41 42.94 2.95
CA GLU A 348 11.78 42.50 3.24
C GLU A 348 12.81 43.09 2.29
N ALA A 349 12.55 43.06 0.97
CA ALA A 349 13.45 43.63 -0.02
C ALA A 349 13.59 45.16 0.13
N LYS A 350 12.50 45.87 0.46
CA LYS A 350 12.53 47.30 0.82
C LYS A 350 13.41 47.56 2.03
N ARG A 351 13.23 46.78 3.10
CA ARG A 351 13.99 46.91 4.34
C ARG A 351 15.49 46.66 4.14
N ASN A 352 15.85 45.72 3.28
CA ASN A 352 17.24 45.36 2.99
C ASN A 352 17.90 46.27 1.93
N GLY A 353 17.15 47.17 1.30
CA GLY A 353 17.65 48.01 0.21
C GLY A 353 17.96 47.25 -1.08
N GLU A 354 17.33 46.09 -1.29
CA GLU A 354 17.52 45.20 -2.44
C GLU A 354 16.70 45.70 -3.66
N LEU A 355 17.12 46.83 -4.24
CA LEU A 355 16.38 47.51 -5.32
C LEU A 355 16.17 46.65 -6.57
N GLU A 356 17.18 45.88 -7.00
CA GLU A 356 17.08 45.01 -8.18
C GLU A 356 16.03 43.90 -7.97
N LYS A 357 16.02 43.30 -6.78
CA LYS A 357 15.03 42.27 -6.42
C LYS A 357 13.61 42.83 -6.34
N LEU A 358 13.43 44.08 -5.92
CA LEU A 358 12.12 44.74 -5.89
C LEU A 358 11.51 44.93 -7.27
N GLU A 359 12.32 45.08 -8.32
CA GLU A 359 11.85 45.19 -9.70
C GLU A 359 11.42 43.84 -10.27
N GLU A 360 12.02 42.75 -9.79
CA GLU A 360 11.71 41.37 -10.21
C GLU A 360 10.50 40.77 -9.47
N LEU A 361 10.20 41.24 -8.25
CA LEU A 361 9.09 40.71 -7.44
C LEU A 361 7.72 41.10 -8.02
N GLU A 362 6.86 40.10 -8.16
CA GLU A 362 5.46 40.31 -8.53
C GLU A 362 4.70 41.02 -7.39
N LYS A 363 4.00 42.10 -7.72
CA LYS A 363 3.23 42.87 -6.74
C LYS A 363 1.85 42.23 -6.53
N PRO A 364 1.45 41.98 -5.28
CA PRO A 364 0.10 41.49 -4.99
C PRO A 364 -0.94 42.52 -5.43
N GLU A 365 -2.08 42.05 -5.94
CA GLU A 365 -3.18 42.90 -6.38
C GLU A 365 -3.84 43.59 -5.16
N PRO A 366 -3.95 44.93 -5.14
CA PRO A 366 -4.56 45.64 -4.01
C PRO A 366 -6.04 45.28 -3.82
N GLY A 367 -6.44 44.94 -2.60
CA GLY A 367 -7.83 44.61 -2.25
C GLY A 367 -8.20 43.14 -2.48
N LYS A 368 -7.30 42.34 -3.07
CA LYS A 368 -7.53 40.91 -3.27
C LYS A 368 -7.53 40.14 -1.95
N ASP A 369 -6.78 40.60 -0.95
CA ASP A 369 -6.79 40.08 0.42
C ASP A 369 -8.17 40.20 1.08
N GLU A 370 -8.83 41.36 0.94
CA GLU A 370 -10.18 41.58 1.46
C GLU A 370 -11.22 40.72 0.72
N GLU A 371 -11.11 40.59 -0.61
CA GLU A 371 -11.95 39.71 -1.41
C GLU A 371 -11.83 38.25 -0.97
N LEU A 372 -10.60 37.73 -0.89
CA LEU A 372 -10.31 36.36 -0.46
C LEU A 372 -10.78 36.11 0.97
N GLY A 373 -10.52 37.05 1.88
CA GLY A 373 -10.99 36.98 3.26
C GLY A 373 -12.51 36.86 3.37
N ASN A 374 -13.25 37.66 2.60
CA ASN A 374 -14.71 37.59 2.57
C ASN A 374 -15.23 36.25 2.01
N GLU A 375 -14.55 35.67 1.01
CA GLU A 375 -14.92 34.35 0.48
C GLU A 375 -14.64 33.21 1.47
N ILE A 376 -13.50 33.27 2.17
CA ILE A 376 -13.15 32.32 3.24
C ILE A 376 -14.20 32.41 4.36
N ASP A 377 -14.50 33.62 4.85
CA ASP A 377 -15.51 33.86 5.90
C ASP A 377 -16.91 33.35 5.50
N ARG A 378 -17.22 33.33 4.20
CA ARG A 378 -18.47 32.77 3.66
C ARG A 378 -18.44 31.25 3.63
N LEU A 379 -17.36 30.64 3.14
CA LEU A 379 -17.26 29.21 2.87
C LEU A 379 -16.99 28.38 4.14
N GLN A 380 -16.11 28.85 5.00
CA GLN A 380 -15.67 28.14 6.20
C GLN A 380 -16.84 27.64 7.08
N PRO A 381 -17.82 28.48 7.51
CA PRO A 381 -18.90 28.00 8.36
C PRO A 381 -19.81 26.98 7.66
N ILE A 382 -19.90 27.00 6.32
CA ILE A 382 -20.68 26.05 5.54
C ILE A 382 -19.99 24.68 5.55
N VAL A 383 -18.69 24.65 5.23
CA VAL A 383 -17.88 23.42 5.22
C VAL A 383 -17.86 22.78 6.61
N GLU A 384 -17.64 23.57 7.67
CA GLU A 384 -17.66 23.09 9.05
C GLU A 384 -19.03 22.54 9.47
N ALA A 385 -20.12 23.18 9.04
CA ALA A 385 -21.47 22.71 9.33
C ALA A 385 -21.76 21.36 8.64
N LEU A 386 -21.44 21.24 7.35
CA LEU A 386 -21.63 20.00 6.59
C LEU A 386 -20.84 18.83 7.19
N LYS A 387 -19.58 19.07 7.56
CA LYS A 387 -18.74 18.08 8.25
C LYS A 387 -19.40 17.64 9.57
N ARG A 388 -19.80 18.58 10.43
CA ARG A 388 -20.43 18.26 11.72
C ARG A 388 -21.75 17.50 11.55
N GLU A 389 -22.57 17.86 10.56
CA GLU A 389 -23.81 17.15 10.26
C GLU A 389 -23.54 15.71 9.77
N ALA A 390 -22.49 15.51 8.97
CA ALA A 390 -22.08 14.18 8.53
C ALA A 390 -21.58 13.32 9.70
N GLU A 391 -20.83 13.90 10.65
CA GLU A 391 -20.41 13.23 11.87
C GLU A 391 -21.59 12.84 12.77
N GLU A 392 -22.56 13.75 12.94
CA GLU A 392 -23.77 13.46 13.71
C GLU A 392 -24.59 12.34 13.06
N ARG A 393 -24.73 12.37 11.73
CA ARG A 393 -25.43 11.32 10.96
C ARG A 393 -24.77 9.96 11.12
N GLY A 394 -23.45 9.91 11.13
CA GLY A 394 -22.68 8.66 11.23
C GLY A 394 -22.63 8.03 12.62
N LYS A 395 -23.12 8.72 13.66
CA LYS A 395 -23.34 8.12 14.98
C LYS A 395 -24.37 7.00 14.95
N ASP A 396 -25.35 7.05 14.05
CA ASP A 396 -26.31 5.96 13.86
C ASP A 396 -25.70 4.85 12.98
N PRO A 397 -25.48 3.64 13.52
CA PRO A 397 -24.93 2.52 12.75
C PRO A 397 -25.80 2.10 11.55
N ARG A 398 -27.10 2.42 11.56
CA ARG A 398 -28.00 2.14 10.43
C ARG A 398 -27.69 3.04 9.24
N ASN A 399 -27.33 4.29 9.47
CA ASN A 399 -26.90 5.20 8.40
C ASN A 399 -25.59 4.74 7.78
N ARG A 400 -24.66 4.24 8.62
CA ARG A 400 -23.40 3.64 8.14
C ARG A 400 -23.64 2.44 7.24
N ALA A 401 -24.50 1.53 7.69
CA ALA A 401 -24.90 0.36 6.89
C ALA A 401 -25.55 0.76 5.56
N MET A 402 -26.50 1.70 5.61
CA MET A 402 -27.20 2.19 4.44
C MET A 402 -26.25 2.82 3.42
N GLU A 403 -25.34 3.68 3.84
CA GLU A 403 -24.38 4.36 2.95
C GLU A 403 -23.34 3.39 2.37
N ALA A 404 -22.96 2.34 3.12
CA ALA A 404 -22.14 1.25 2.63
C ALA A 404 -22.90 0.22 1.76
N GLY A 405 -24.21 0.41 1.54
CA GLY A 405 -25.03 -0.49 0.71
C GLY A 405 -25.26 -1.87 1.34
N ARG A 406 -25.19 -1.98 2.67
CA ARG A 406 -25.37 -3.22 3.44
C ARG A 406 -26.60 -3.14 4.34
N GLU A 407 -27.19 -4.29 4.64
CA GLU A 407 -28.22 -4.37 5.68
C GLU A 407 -27.59 -4.19 7.06
N TRP A 408 -28.24 -3.42 7.93
CA TRP A 408 -27.81 -3.26 9.31
C TRP A 408 -28.16 -4.51 10.12
N GLN A 409 -27.18 -5.01 10.88
CA GLN A 409 -27.36 -6.10 11.83
C GLN A 409 -27.05 -5.63 13.25
N GLU A 410 -27.67 -6.29 14.24
CA GLU A 410 -27.37 -6.04 15.65
C GLU A 410 -25.89 -6.38 15.90
N GLY A 411 -25.11 -5.41 16.41
CA GLY A 411 -23.65 -5.54 16.56
C GLY A 411 -22.81 -4.78 15.51
N ASP A 412 -23.43 -4.13 14.52
CA ASP A 412 -22.73 -3.22 13.59
C ASP A 412 -22.40 -1.84 14.20
N ASP A 413 -22.13 -1.79 15.51
CA ASP A 413 -21.84 -0.57 16.26
C ASP A 413 -20.38 -0.10 16.10
N PHE A 414 -19.93 0.81 16.97
CA PHE A 414 -18.57 1.38 16.99
C PHE A 414 -17.81 0.89 18.21
#